data_AF-A0A6V8EV51-F1
#
_entry.id   AF-A0A6V8EV51-F1
#
_cell.length_a   1.000
_cell.length_b   1.000
_cell.length_c   1.000
_cell.angle_alpha   90.00
_cell.angle_beta   90.00
_cell.angle_gamma   90.00
#
_symmetry.space_group_name_H-M   'P 1'
#
loop_
_entity.id
_entity.type
_entity.pdbx_description
1 polymer ?
#
loop_
_entity_poly.entity_id
_entity_poly.type
_entity_poly.pdbx_seq_one_letter_code
_entity_poly.pdbx_strand_id
1 'polypeptide(L)' 'MGVVNVTPDSFHPNSRSRDSSHAVSRGISMMDEGASIIDIGGESTRPGAIPVGVEDELSRTIPVIEGILHERPDAFIS' A
#
# COMPACT_ATOMS: atom_id res chain seq x y z
N MET A 1 9.54 9.84 -5.56
CA MET A 1 8.67 8.65 -5.53
C MET A 1 8.86 7.96 -4.20
N GLY A 2 7.80 7.80 -3.42
CA GLY A 2 7.80 7.00 -2.19
C GLY A 2 7.20 5.64 -2.46
N VAL A 3 7.76 4.57 -1.90
CA VAL A 3 7.31 3.18 -2.15
C VAL A 3 6.65 2.61 -0.90
N VAL A 4 5.41 2.16 -1.04
CA VAL A 4 4.61 1.54 0.02
C VAL A 4 4.33 0.08 -0.35
N ASN A 5 5.05 -0.84 0.28
CA ASN A 5 4.84 -2.28 0.09
C ASN A 5 3.79 -2.81 1.08
N VAL A 6 2.73 -3.43 0.57
CA VAL A 6 1.59 -3.95 1.32
C VAL A 6 1.66 -5.49 1.34
N THR A 7 2.74 -6.04 1.89
CA THR A 7 3.00 -7.50 1.93
C THR A 7 2.69 -8.12 3.30
N PRO A 8 2.34 -9.42 3.37
CA PRO A 8 1.89 -10.08 4.60
C PRO A 8 2.99 -10.35 5.62
N ASP A 9 4.26 -10.13 5.26
CA ASP A 9 5.43 -10.38 6.12
C ASP A 9 5.39 -9.58 7.44
N SER A 10 4.43 -8.65 7.58
CA SER A 10 4.14 -7.87 8.78
C SER A 10 2.73 -8.06 9.35
N PHE A 11 1.88 -8.94 8.82
CA PHE A 11 0.43 -8.88 9.05
C PHE A 11 -0.32 -10.22 9.15
N HIS A 12 -1.23 -10.30 10.12
CA HIS A 12 -2.02 -11.50 10.44
C HIS A 12 -3.23 -11.68 9.49
N PRO A 13 -3.57 -12.92 9.08
CA PRO A 13 -4.52 -13.20 7.98
C PRO A 13 -6.01 -12.84 8.22
N ASN A 14 -6.40 -12.37 9.41
CA ASN A 14 -7.82 -12.18 9.78
C ASN A 14 -8.26 -10.73 10.01
N SER A 15 -7.49 -9.73 9.55
CA SER A 15 -7.80 -8.31 9.74
C SER A 15 -8.02 -7.61 8.39
N ARG A 16 -9.21 -7.77 7.80
CA ARG A 16 -9.53 -7.18 6.48
C ARG A 16 -9.68 -5.65 6.46
N SER A 17 -9.66 -4.98 7.61
CA SER A 17 -9.98 -3.53 7.69
C SER A 17 -9.08 -2.70 8.61
N ARG A 18 -8.24 -3.30 9.46
CA ARG A 18 -7.35 -2.54 10.34
C ARG A 18 -5.93 -2.34 9.78
N ASP A 19 -5.65 -2.92 8.61
CA ASP A 19 -4.27 -3.13 8.16
C ASP A 19 -3.76 -2.06 7.16
N SER A 20 -4.65 -1.52 6.31
CA SER A 20 -4.26 -0.47 5.35
C SER A 20 -3.91 0.86 6.00
N SER A 21 -4.37 1.12 7.23
CA SER A 21 -4.17 2.41 7.92
C SER A 21 -2.70 2.79 8.08
N HIS A 22 -1.82 1.83 8.37
CA HIS A 22 -0.38 2.08 8.48
C HIS A 22 0.22 2.42 7.11
N ALA A 23 -0.18 1.70 6.06
CA ALA A 23 0.26 1.96 4.70
C ALA A 23 -0.22 3.33 4.19
N VAL A 24 -1.47 3.71 4.49
CA VAL A 24 -2.03 5.04 4.20
C VAL A 24 -1.24 6.13 4.92
N SER A 25 -1.04 5.98 6.23
CA SER A 25 -0.27 6.93 7.04
C SER A 25 1.16 7.07 6.52
N ARG A 26 1.80 5.96 6.12
CA ARG A 26 3.14 5.98 5.55
C ARG A 26 3.17 6.70 4.20
N GLY A 27 2.19 6.46 3.34
CA GLY A 27 2.05 7.16 2.05
C GLY A 27 1.93 8.67 2.25
N ILE A 28 1.06 9.11 3.16
CA ILE A 28 0.89 10.53 3.50
C ILE A 28 2.19 11.13 4.05
N SER A 29 2.85 10.44 4.99
CA SER A 29 4.15 10.87 5.54
C SER A 29 5.23 11.02 4.46
N MET A 30 5.29 10.10 3.49
CA MET A 30 6.22 10.22 2.36
C MET A 30 5.91 11.44 1.49
N MET A 31 4.63 11.77 1.28
CA MET A 31 4.24 12.99 0.56
C MET A 31 4.66 14.26 1.33
N ASP A 32 4.48 14.27 2.65
CA ASP A 32 4.90 15.38 3.51
C ASP A 32 6.43 15.53 3.55
N GLU A 33 7.16 14.43 3.40
CA GLU A 33 8.62 14.39 3.22
C GLU A 33 9.06 14.83 1.80
N GLY A 34 8.11 15.10 0.89
CA GLY A 34 8.37 15.64 -0.46
C GLY A 34 8.25 14.63 -1.61
N ALA A 35 7.71 13.43 -1.39
CA ALA A 35 7.45 12.49 -2.47
C ALA A 35 6.36 13.02 -3.42
N SER A 36 6.69 13.21 -4.69
CA SER A 36 5.75 13.68 -5.73
C SER A 36 4.76 12.61 -6.21
N ILE A 37 5.04 11.34 -5.94
CA ILE A 37 4.23 10.18 -6.35
C ILE A 37 4.44 9.06 -5.32
N ILE A 38 3.38 8.33 -5.01
CA ILE A 38 3.40 7.16 -4.13
C ILE A 38 3.15 5.90 -4.96
N ASP A 39 4.07 4.96 -4.90
CA ASP A 39 4.05 3.67 -5.59
C ASP A 39 3.62 2.56 -4.62
N ILE A 40 2.49 1.91 -4.90
CA ILE A 40 1.83 0.97 -3.99
C ILE A 40 1.90 -0.45 -4.54
N GLY A 41 2.72 -1.30 -3.92
CA GLY A 41 2.89 -2.70 -4.34
C GLY A 41 2.23 -3.69 -3.38
N GLY A 42 1.32 -4.54 -3.89
CA GLY A 42 0.69 -5.62 -3.11
C GLY A 42 1.42 -6.97 -3.19
N GLU A 43 2.30 -7.12 -4.18
CA GLU A 43 3.15 -8.30 -4.41
C GLU A 43 4.62 -8.03 -4.03
N SER A 44 5.26 -9.01 -3.40
CA SER A 44 6.68 -8.93 -3.06
C SER A 44 7.54 -9.27 -4.28
N THR A 45 8.50 -8.39 -4.60
CA THR A 45 9.48 -8.61 -5.66
C THR A 45 10.82 -9.16 -5.14
N ARG A 46 10.87 -9.58 -3.87
CA ARG A 46 12.08 -10.14 -3.26
C ARG A 46 12.43 -11.51 -3.89
N PRO A 47 13.73 -11.88 -3.99
CA PRO A 47 14.12 -13.20 -4.46
C PRO A 47 13.46 -14.33 -3.66
N GLY A 48 12.80 -15.25 -4.35
CA GLY A 48 12.09 -16.38 -3.72
C GLY A 48 10.69 -16.05 -3.19
N ALA A 49 10.15 -14.85 -3.47
CA ALA A 49 8.76 -14.54 -3.19
C ALA A 49 7.83 -15.47 -3.98
N ILE A 50 6.74 -15.88 -3.32
CA ILE A 50 5.69 -16.66 -3.95
C ILE A 50 4.68 -15.68 -4.55
N PRO A 51 4.33 -15.82 -5.85
CA PRO A 51 3.32 -14.98 -6.47
C PRO A 51 2.00 -15.04 -5.72
N VAL A 52 1.31 -13.90 -5.67
CA VAL A 52 0.01 -13.80 -5.00
C VAL A 52 -1.12 -13.87 -6.03
N GLY A 53 -2.30 -14.32 -5.61
CA GLY A 53 -3.47 -14.27 -6.48
C GLY A 53 -3.91 -12.83 -6.73
N VAL A 54 -4.50 -12.57 -7.90
CA VAL A 54 -5.01 -11.23 -8.27
C VAL A 54 -5.94 -10.66 -7.21
N GLU A 55 -6.89 -11.46 -6.71
CA GLU A 55 -7.83 -11.02 -5.66
C GLU A 55 -7.12 -10.68 -4.35
N ASP A 56 -6.06 -11.42 -4.00
CA ASP A 56 -5.27 -11.14 -2.81
C ASP A 56 -4.50 -9.83 -2.96
N GLU A 57 -3.91 -9.58 -4.12
CA GLU A 57 -3.22 -8.32 -4.41
C GLU A 57 -4.18 -7.13 -4.38
N LEU A 58 -5.33 -7.23 -5.06
CA LEU A 58 -6.36 -6.19 -5.06
C LEU A 58 -6.87 -5.89 -3.65
N SER A 59 -7.09 -6.93 -2.84
CA SER A 59 -7.54 -6.76 -1.45
C SER A 59 -6.54 -6.02 -0.57
N ARG A 60 -5.25 -6.01 -0.96
CA ARG A 60 -4.17 -5.30 -0.26
C ARG A 60 -4.04 -3.86 -0.76
N THR A 61 -4.03 -3.63 -2.06
CA THR A 61 -3.71 -2.34 -2.65
C THR A 61 -4.90 -1.37 -2.65
N ILE A 62 -6.10 -1.83 -2.99
CA ILE A 62 -7.29 -0.97 -3.14
C ILE A 62 -7.57 -0.14 -1.87
N PRO A 63 -7.63 -0.73 -0.66
CA PRO A 63 -7.94 0.06 0.54
C PRO A 63 -6.88 1.12 0.87
N VAL A 64 -5.63 0.91 0.45
CA VAL A 64 -4.54 1.88 0.63
C VAL A 64 -4.68 3.02 -0.36
N ILE A 65 -4.93 2.71 -1.63
CA ILE A 65 -5.19 3.69 -2.70
C ILE A 65 -6.37 4.57 -2.30
N GLU A 66 -7.51 3.97 -1.94
CA GLU A 66 -8.71 4.69 -1.52
C GLU A 66 -8.47 5.54 -0.28
N GLY A 67 -7.76 5.01 0.72
CA GLY A 67 -7.44 5.75 1.94
C GLY A 67 -6.53 6.96 1.70
N ILE A 68 -5.52 6.82 0.84
CA ILE A 68 -4.65 7.95 0.49
C ILE A 68 -5.44 8.99 -0.31
N LEU A 69 -6.22 8.60 -1.31
CA LEU A 69 -6.99 9.55 -2.13
C LEU A 69 -8.11 10.23 -1.34
N HIS A 70 -8.65 9.58 -0.29
CA HIS A 70 -9.60 10.19 0.62
C HIS A 70 -8.98 11.37 1.39
N GLU A 71 -7.76 11.18 1.94
CA GLU A 71 -7.06 12.20 2.72
C GLU A 71 -6.32 13.23 1.85
N ARG A 72 -5.82 12.80 0.69
CA ARG A 72 -5.02 13.57 -0.27
C ARG A 72 -5.56 13.37 -1.69
N PRO A 73 -6.66 14.05 -2.07
CA PRO A 73 -7.26 13.91 -3.40
C PRO A 73 -6.36 14.35 -4.56
N ASP A 74 -5.31 15.12 -4.27
CA ASP A 74 -4.27 15.59 -5.20
C ASP A 74 -3.10 14.62 -5.35
N ALA A 75 -3.09 13.49 -4.63
CA ALA A 75 -2.01 12.54 -4.67
C ALA A 75 -1.87 11.89 -6.06
N PHE A 76 -0.65 11.89 -6.59
CA PHE A 76 -0.30 11.02 -7.71
C PHE A 76 0.04 9.63 -7.16
N ILE A 77 -0.64 8.61 -7.66
CA ILE A 77 -0.46 7.21 -7.27
C ILE A 77 0.02 6.41 -8.49
N SER A 78 0.99 5.52 -8.23
CA SER A 78 1.51 4.48 -9.12
C SER A 78 1.11 3.12 -8.56
#